data_AF-A0A0Q5IM84-F1
#
_entry.id   AF-A0A0Q5IM84-F1
#
_cell.length_a   1.000
_cell.length_b   1.000
_cell.length_c   1.000
_cell.angle_alpha   90.00
_cell.angle_beta   90.00
_cell.angle_gamma   90.00
#
_symmetry.space_group_name_H-M   'P 1'
#
loop_
_entity.id
_entity.type
_entity.pdbx_description
1 polymer ?
#
loop_
_entity_poly.entity_id
_entity_poly.type
_entity_poly.pdbx_seq_one_letter_code
_entity_poly.pdbx_strand_id
1 'polypeptide(L)'
;MLDEIYASKKPVRFEQVDVSSTVAKYIPLGATKSVVLETFGKAPTSKIVEDTADKVVIRDNRGQAMLDPDARSIVMTFSLDTGGKVTHIDAVHIKNQ
;
A
#
# COMPACT_ATOMS: atom_id res chain seq x y z
N MET A 1 -8.30 -9.92 -1.10
CA MET A 1 -7.99 -8.51 -1.43
C MET A 1 -6.47 -8.27 -1.49
N LEU A 2 -5.71 -8.39 -0.40
CA LEU A 2 -4.24 -8.28 -0.47
C LEU A 2 -3.58 -9.52 -1.10
N ASP A 3 -4.20 -10.71 -1.01
CA ASP A 3 -3.65 -11.97 -1.54
C ASP A 3 -3.46 -11.99 -3.06
N GLU A 4 -4.24 -11.22 -3.82
CA GLU A 4 -4.09 -11.08 -5.28
C GLU A 4 -2.87 -10.24 -5.66
N ILE A 5 -2.48 -9.27 -4.83
CA ILE A 5 -1.25 -8.47 -5.01
C ILE A 5 -0.02 -9.38 -4.82
N TYR A 6 -0.04 -10.25 -3.82
CA TYR A 6 1.05 -11.19 -3.56
C TYR A 6 1.19 -12.31 -4.61
N ALA A 7 0.11 -12.65 -5.33
CA ALA A 7 0.12 -13.64 -6.39
C ALA A 7 0.71 -13.11 -7.72
N SER A 8 0.85 -11.79 -7.86
CA SER A 8 1.36 -11.17 -9.08
C SER A 8 2.89 -11.21 -9.14
N LYS A 9 3.41 -12.17 -9.91
CA LYS A 9 4.80 -12.36 -10.41
C LYS A 9 5.96 -12.32 -9.38
N LYS A 10 6.76 -13.39 -9.41
CA LYS A 10 7.96 -13.59 -8.58
C LYS A 10 9.03 -12.51 -8.85
N PRO A 11 9.49 -11.76 -7.83
CA PRO A 11 10.55 -10.77 -7.99
C PRO A 11 11.94 -11.43 -8.00
N VAL A 12 12.78 -11.02 -8.95
CA VAL A 12 14.18 -11.47 -9.09
C VAL A 12 15.09 -10.31 -8.67
N ARG A 13 15.70 -10.42 -7.48
CA ARG A 13 16.78 -9.54 -6.96
C ARG A 13 16.40 -8.04 -6.87
N PHE A 14 15.92 -7.60 -5.71
CA PHE A 14 15.62 -6.20 -5.36
C PHE A 14 14.73 -5.43 -6.36
N GLU A 15 13.73 -6.10 -6.93
CA GLU A 15 12.70 -5.42 -7.72
C GLU A 15 11.72 -4.69 -6.80
N GLN A 16 11.69 -3.37 -6.93
CA GLN A 16 10.53 -2.55 -6.58
C GLN A 16 9.46 -2.83 -7.63
N VAL A 17 8.44 -3.61 -7.27
CA VAL A 17 7.34 -3.89 -8.19
C VAL A 17 6.28 -2.81 -8.00
N ASP A 18 6.01 -2.08 -9.07
CA ASP A 18 4.85 -1.20 -9.11
C ASP A 18 3.57 -2.05 -9.02
N VAL A 19 2.82 -1.84 -7.95
CA VAL A 19 1.53 -2.47 -7.69
C VAL A 19 0.42 -1.43 -7.61
N SER A 20 0.67 -0.20 -8.11
CA SER A 20 -0.29 0.92 -8.12
C SER A 20 -1.60 0.50 -8.80
N SER A 21 -1.50 -0.21 -9.91
CA SER A 21 -2.63 -0.71 -10.68
C SER A 21 -3.50 -1.69 -9.89
N THR A 22 -2.91 -2.46 -8.97
CA THR A 22 -3.68 -3.39 -8.14
C THR A 22 -4.32 -2.67 -6.96
N VAL A 23 -3.63 -1.69 -6.38
CA VAL A 23 -4.21 -0.83 -5.33
C VAL A 23 -5.36 0.01 -5.90
N ALA A 24 -5.23 0.53 -7.12
CA ALA A 24 -6.24 1.31 -7.82
C ALA A 24 -7.56 0.55 -8.08
N LYS A 25 -7.51 -0.80 -8.13
CA LYS A 25 -8.74 -1.62 -8.22
C LYS A 25 -9.58 -1.58 -6.93
N TYR A 26 -8.94 -1.35 -5.79
CA TYR A 26 -9.61 -1.33 -4.49
C TYR A 26 -9.88 0.09 -3.99
N ILE A 27 -8.95 1.01 -4.26
CA ILE A 27 -9.10 2.43 -3.97
C ILE A 27 -9.15 3.16 -5.32
N PRO A 28 -10.35 3.50 -5.84
CA PRO A 28 -10.44 4.27 -7.06
C PRO A 28 -9.97 5.71 -6.84
N LEU A 29 -9.48 6.34 -7.92
CA LEU A 29 -9.25 7.78 -7.93
C LEU A 29 -10.56 8.52 -7.62
N GLY A 30 -10.48 9.54 -6.77
CA GLY A 30 -11.63 10.26 -6.22
C GLY A 30 -12.18 9.70 -4.90
N ALA A 31 -11.66 8.56 -4.41
CA ALA A 31 -11.97 8.06 -3.08
C ALA A 31 -11.55 9.07 -2.01
N THR A 32 -12.32 9.18 -0.92
CA THR A 32 -11.96 10.09 0.17
C THR A 32 -10.86 9.50 1.04
N LYS A 33 -10.06 10.37 1.66
CA LYS A 33 -9.07 10.01 2.67
C LYS A 33 -9.61 9.05 3.73
N SER A 34 -10.84 9.28 4.20
CA SER A 34 -11.50 8.42 5.20
C SER A 34 -11.68 6.98 4.72
N VAL A 35 -11.99 6.76 3.44
CA VAL A 35 -12.13 5.42 2.86
C VAL A 35 -10.77 4.70 2.84
N VAL A 36 -9.70 5.42 2.49
CA VAL A 36 -8.33 4.89 2.53
C VAL A 36 -7.98 4.47 3.96
N LEU A 37 -8.14 5.37 4.92
CA LEU A 37 -7.84 5.11 6.33
C LEU A 37 -8.67 3.97 6.92
N GLU A 38 -9.95 3.88 6.58
CA GLU A 38 -10.81 2.79 7.08
C GLU A 38 -10.40 1.44 6.49
N THR A 39 -10.07 1.41 5.19
CA THR A 39 -9.67 0.18 4.49
C THR A 39 -8.40 -0.41 5.10
N PHE A 40 -7.38 0.43 5.32
CA PHE A 40 -6.08 -0.02 5.83
C PHE A 40 -6.00 -0.04 7.36
N GLY A 41 -6.80 0.75 8.07
CA GLY A 41 -6.89 0.72 9.53
C GLY A 41 -7.48 -0.58 10.08
N LYS A 42 -8.25 -1.30 9.26
CA LYS A 42 -8.75 -2.65 9.59
C LYS A 42 -7.72 -3.76 9.34
N ALA A 43 -6.63 -3.48 8.64
CA ALA A 43 -5.62 -4.48 8.31
C ALA A 43 -4.54 -4.53 9.42
N PRO A 44 -4.37 -5.65 10.14
CA PRO A 44 -3.47 -5.74 11.29
C PRO A 44 -1.98 -5.65 10.93
N THR A 45 -1.65 -5.80 9.65
CA THR A 45 -0.28 -5.72 9.11
C THR A 45 0.04 -4.36 8.48
N SER A 46 -0.98 -3.52 8.31
CA SER A 46 -0.86 -2.19 7.72
C SER A 46 -0.64 -1.16 8.80
N LYS A 47 0.29 -0.23 8.55
CA LYS A 47 0.59 0.90 9.40
C LYS A 47 0.54 2.17 8.59
N ILE A 48 -0.17 3.17 9.08
CA ILE A 48 -0.12 4.52 8.52
C ILE A 48 1.21 5.13 8.97
N VAL A 49 2.07 5.44 8.00
CA VAL A 49 3.40 6.02 8.22
C VAL A 49 3.30 7.54 8.19
N GLU A 50 2.46 8.08 7.32
CA GLU A 50 2.26 9.50 7.17
C GLU A 50 0.79 9.80 6.90
N ASP A 51 0.27 10.79 7.60
CA ASP A 51 -1.11 11.22 7.48
C ASP A 51 -1.18 12.75 7.47
N THR A 52 -1.28 13.34 6.29
CA THR A 52 -1.28 14.80 6.08
C THR A 52 -2.51 15.22 5.28
N ALA A 53 -2.70 16.52 5.06
CA ALA A 53 -3.83 17.02 4.28
C ALA A 53 -3.68 16.70 2.78
N ASP A 54 -2.44 16.66 2.27
CA ASP A 54 -2.09 16.49 0.87
C ASP A 54 -1.66 15.07 0.49
N LYS A 55 -1.31 14.23 1.48
CA LYS A 55 -0.91 12.83 1.23
C LYS A 55 -1.16 11.91 2.41
N VAL A 56 -1.33 10.63 2.10
CA VAL A 56 -1.38 9.53 3.07
C VAL A 56 -0.42 8.46 2.61
N VAL A 57 0.51 8.07 3.49
CA VAL A 57 1.47 6.98 3.23
C VAL A 57 1.17 5.84 4.17
N ILE A 58 0.97 4.66 3.60
CA ILE A 58 0.61 3.43 4.31
C ILE A 58 1.66 2.38 3.96
N ARG A 59 2.18 1.73 4.99
CA ARG A 59 3.12 0.64 4.85
C ARG A 59 2.50 -0.62 5.40
N ASP A 60 2.35 -1.62 4.54
CA ASP A 60 1.96 -2.96 4.94
C ASP A 60 3.21 -3.83 5.12
N ASN A 61 3.41 -4.35 6.33
CA ASN A 61 4.56 -5.16 6.71
C ASN A 61 4.11 -6.61 6.98
N ARG A 62 3.61 -7.29 5.95
CA ARG A 62 3.28 -8.71 6.03
C ARG A 62 4.57 -9.54 6.02
N GLY A 63 4.85 -10.26 7.11
CA GLY A 63 6.03 -11.11 7.27
C GLY A 63 7.10 -10.58 8.23
N GLN A 64 6.91 -9.42 8.87
CA GLN A 64 7.77 -8.99 9.98
C GLN A 64 7.23 -9.46 11.36
N ALA A 65 5.93 -9.78 11.45
CA ALA A 65 5.28 -10.25 12.67
C ALA A 65 5.57 -11.74 12.99
N MET A 66 6.07 -12.50 12.02
CA MET A 66 6.65 -13.83 12.20
C MET A 66 8.08 -13.75 11.67
N LEU A 67 9.04 -14.46 12.27
CA LEU A 67 10.43 -14.54 11.80
C LEU A 67 10.51 -15.21 10.41
N ASP A 68 9.96 -14.56 9.39
CA ASP A 68 9.92 -15.05 8.03
C ASP A 68 11.14 -14.46 7.29
N PRO A 69 12.03 -15.29 6.72
CA PRO A 69 13.17 -14.83 5.92
C PRO A 69 12.75 -14.16 4.60
N ASP A 70 11.44 -13.99 4.38
CA ASP A 70 10.82 -13.51 3.17
C ASP A 70 10.01 -12.22 3.45
N ALA A 71 10.51 -11.35 4.33
CA ALA A 71 9.87 -10.10 4.74
C ALA A 71 9.51 -9.23 3.52
N ARG A 72 8.20 -9.05 3.30
CA ARG A 72 7.64 -8.26 2.20
C ARG A 72 7.00 -7.01 2.77
N SER A 73 7.48 -5.86 2.36
CA SER A 73 6.88 -4.56 2.69
C SER A 73 6.22 -3.98 1.44
N ILE A 74 4.99 -3.51 1.55
CA ILE A 74 4.35 -2.71 0.51
C ILE A 74 4.24 -1.29 1.04
N VAL A 75 4.75 -0.32 0.29
CA VAL A 75 4.57 1.12 0.58
C VAL A 75 3.57 1.66 -0.43
N MET A 76 2.48 2.22 0.07
CA MET A 76 1.39 2.81 -0.69
C MET A 76 1.32 4.30 -0.34
N THR A 77 1.40 5.15 -1.34
CA THR A 77 1.30 6.60 -1.23
C THR A 77 0.07 7.05 -1.99
N PHE A 78 -0.83 7.74 -1.30
CA PHE A 78 -2.04 8.32 -1.85
C PHE A 78 -1.89 9.83 -1.80
N SER A 79 -1.81 10.48 -2.96
CA SER A 79 -1.86 11.93 -3.04
C SER A 79 -3.31 12.40 -3.01
N LEU A 80 -3.57 13.47 -2.27
CA LEU A 80 -4.90 14.03 -2.04
C LEU A 80 -5.03 15.42 -2.67
N ASP A 81 -6.22 15.74 -3.16
CA ASP A 81 -6.59 17.12 -3.51
C ASP A 81 -6.98 17.95 -2.28
N THR A 82 -7.27 19.23 -2.49
CA THR A 82 -7.75 20.15 -1.45
C THR A 82 -9.11 19.76 -0.86
N GLY A 83 -9.85 18.84 -1.51
CA GLY A 83 -11.07 18.23 -1.00
C GLY A 83 -10.83 16.92 -0.23
N GLY A 84 -9.59 16.50 -0.03
CA GLY A 84 -9.22 15.27 0.65
C GLY A 84 -9.54 14.01 -0.15
N LYS A 85 -9.61 14.11 -1.48
CA LYS A 85 -9.84 12.98 -2.39
C LYS A 85 -8.55 12.53 -3.05
N VAL A 86 -8.43 11.22 -3.26
CA VAL A 86 -7.27 10.60 -3.90
C VAL A 86 -7.18 11.03 -5.36
N THR A 87 -6.11 11.72 -5.72
CA THR A 87 -5.83 12.15 -7.10
C THR A 87 -4.79 11.27 -7.78
N HIS A 88 -3.87 10.71 -7.00
CA HIS A 88 -2.80 9.86 -7.49
C HIS A 88 -2.50 8.74 -6.49
N ILE A 89 -2.10 7.58 -7.00
CA ILE A 89 -1.79 6.38 -6.22
C ILE A 89 -0.46 5.85 -6.72
N ASP A 90 0.55 5.88 -5.85
CA ASP A 90 1.80 5.16 -6.06
C ASP A 90 1.84 4.00 -5.07
N ALA A 91 2.15 2.79 -5.53
CA ALA A 91 2.32 1.67 -4.64
C ALA A 91 3.47 0.79 -5.08
N VAL A 92 4.39 0.54 -4.16
CA VAL A 92 5.63 -0.19 -4.42
C VAL A 92 5.74 -1.35 -3.46
N HIS A 93 5.87 -2.54 -4.02
CA HIS A 93 6.19 -3.74 -3.27
C HIS A 93 7.71 -3.91 -3.20
N ILE A 94 8.23 -4.01 -1.98
CA ILE A 94 9.65 -4.12 -1.63
C ILE A 94 9.86 -5.47 -0.94
N LYS A 95 10.71 -6.30 -1.52
CA LYS A 95 11.19 -7.53 -0.88
C LYS A 95 12.59 -7.29 -0.31
N ASN A 96 12.78 -7.53 0.98
CA ASN A 96 14.11 -7.62 1.58
C ASN A 96 14.55 -9.09 1.56
N GLN A 97 15.77 -9.38 1.10
CA GLN A 97 16.40 -10.70 1.25
C GLN A 97 16.96 -10.86 2.67
#